data_AF-A0A1G9VH12-F1
#
_entry.id   AF-A0A1G9VH12-F1
#
_cell.length_a   1.000
_cell.length_b   1.000
_cell.length_c   1.000
_cell.angle_alpha   90.00
_cell.angle_beta   90.00
_cell.angle_gamma   90.00
#
_symmetry.space_group_name_H-M   'P 1'
#
loop_
_entity.id
_entity.type
_entity.pdbx_description
1 polymer ?
#
loop_
_entity_poly.entity_id
_entity_poly.type
_entity_poly.pdbx_seq_one_letter_code
_entity_poly.pdbx_strand_id
1 'polypeptide(L)'
;MRYFLKINGVSILYAIMALIPIQLTVNIYRIYRLTGWNPTIVNGVLLTIMLTLIIAGTIGIFSLSKKWLKGQNAGFWTAILWIPYFLIFTYLFTRLFPTTNPGDEPNPALGLIFLTGLFAYPFYILILTYMANTSARENVQAKSKTPTI
;
A
#
# COMPACT_ATOMS: atom_id res chain seq x y z
N MET A 1 -5.00 -18.40 -15.64
CA MET A 1 -5.78 -17.14 -15.55
C MET A 1 -6.09 -16.69 -14.12
N ARG A 2 -6.72 -17.52 -13.26
CA ARG A 2 -7.06 -17.10 -11.88
C ARG A 2 -5.87 -16.62 -11.04
N TYR A 3 -4.69 -17.21 -11.19
CA TYR A 3 -3.50 -16.80 -10.46
C TYR A 3 -2.96 -15.43 -10.90
N PHE A 4 -2.96 -15.16 -12.22
CA PHE A 4 -2.59 -13.86 -12.77
C PHE A 4 -3.52 -12.74 -12.26
N LEU A 5 -4.83 -12.96 -12.19
CA LEU A 5 -5.75 -11.97 -11.62
C LEU A 5 -5.47 -11.71 -10.13
N LYS A 6 -5.15 -12.76 -9.37
CA LYS A 6 -4.82 -12.64 -7.94
C LYS A 6 -3.57 -11.81 -7.71
N ILE A 7 -2.50 -12.03 -8.49
CA ILE A 7 -1.24 -11.30 -8.29
C ILE A 7 -1.39 -9.82 -8.64
N ASN A 8 -2.11 -9.51 -9.71
CA ASN A 8 -2.43 -8.13 -10.07
C ASN A 8 -3.33 -7.47 -9.02
N GLY A 9 -4.35 -8.19 -8.52
CA GLY A 9 -5.22 -7.68 -7.45
C GLY A 9 -4.44 -7.31 -6.19
N VAL A 10 -3.52 -8.17 -5.74
CA VAL A 10 -2.66 -7.85 -4.57
C VAL A 10 -1.69 -6.70 -4.88
N SER A 11 -1.14 -6.64 -6.09
CA SER A 11 -0.25 -5.55 -6.52
C SER A 11 -0.95 -4.19 -6.53
N ILE A 12 -2.21 -4.14 -6.96
CA ILE A 12 -3.07 -2.95 -6.90
C ILE A 12 -3.28 -2.52 -5.45
N LEU A 13 -3.52 -3.45 -4.53
CA LEU A 13 -3.71 -3.13 -3.11
C LEU A 13 -2.44 -2.52 -2.50
N TYR A 14 -1.26 -3.06 -2.82
CA TYR A 14 0.01 -2.44 -2.43
C TYR A 14 0.17 -1.03 -3.02
N ALA A 15 -0.16 -0.84 -4.30
CA ALA A 15 -0.11 0.48 -4.92
C ALA A 15 -1.03 1.50 -4.21
N ILE A 16 -2.27 1.10 -3.88
CA ILE A 16 -3.23 1.95 -3.15
C ILE A 16 -2.72 2.26 -1.73
N MET A 17 -2.15 1.26 -1.05
CA MET A 17 -1.62 1.39 0.29
C MET A 17 -0.46 2.40 0.37
N ALA A 18 0.37 2.49 -0.67
CA ALA A 18 1.40 3.53 -0.79
C ALA A 18 0.82 4.88 -1.26
N LEU A 19 -0.12 4.85 -2.21
CA LEU A 19 -0.72 6.04 -2.82
C LEU A 19 -1.45 6.92 -1.81
N ILE A 20 -2.33 6.34 -0.98
CA ILE A 20 -3.21 7.11 -0.09
C ILE A 20 -2.40 8.00 0.88
N PRO A 21 -1.41 7.49 1.65
CA PRO A 21 -0.63 8.32 2.54
C PRO A 21 0.15 9.42 1.80
N ILE A 22 0.75 9.08 0.66
CA ILE A 22 1.51 10.05 -0.15
C ILE A 22 0.59 11.16 -0.63
N GLN A 23 -0.55 10.82 -1.26
CA GLN A 23 -1.49 11.79 -1.80
C GLN A 23 -2.13 12.66 -0.72
N LEU A 24 -2.46 12.08 0.44
CA LEU A 24 -2.96 12.86 1.58
C LEU A 24 -1.92 13.87 2.09
N THR A 25 -0.65 13.47 2.16
CA THR A 25 0.42 14.34 2.65
C THR A 25 0.75 15.46 1.67
N VAL A 26 0.89 15.15 0.37
CA VAL A 26 1.21 16.18 -0.64
C VAL A 26 0.06 17.16 -0.86
N ASN A 27 -1.17 16.79 -0.51
CA ASN A 27 -2.34 17.66 -0.61
C ASN A 27 -2.77 18.26 0.73
N ILE A 28 -1.93 18.22 1.77
CA ILE A 28 -2.32 18.63 3.12
C ILE A 28 -2.76 20.11 3.19
N TYR A 29 -2.07 21.00 2.47
CA TYR A 29 -2.43 22.42 2.38
C TYR A 29 -3.77 22.64 1.66
N ARG A 30 -4.02 21.86 0.61
CA ARG A 30 -5.32 21.86 -0.08
C ARG A 30 -6.44 21.42 0.85
N ILE A 31 -6.20 20.38 1.65
CA ILE A 31 -7.18 19.90 2.64
C ILE A 31 -7.47 21.00 3.67
N TYR A 32 -6.45 21.68 4.21
CA TYR A 32 -6.65 22.81 5.12
C TYR A 32 -7.52 23.89 4.48
N ARG A 33 -7.21 24.30 3.24
CA ARG A 33 -7.96 25.37 2.56
C ARG A 33 -9.40 24.98 2.25
N LEU A 34 -9.62 23.78 1.70
CA LEU A 34 -10.95 23.36 1.25
C LEU A 34 -11.90 23.02 2.39
N THR A 35 -11.38 22.51 3.51
CA THR A 35 -12.22 22.13 4.66
C THR A 35 -12.34 23.27 5.67
N GLY A 36 -11.40 24.23 5.67
CA GLY A 36 -11.29 25.25 6.72
C GLY A 36 -10.92 24.67 8.09
N TRP A 37 -10.55 23.39 8.16
CA TRP A 37 -10.22 22.74 9.41
C TRP A 37 -8.90 23.24 9.96
N ASN A 38 -8.83 23.32 11.28
CA ASN A 38 -7.60 23.65 11.98
C ASN A 38 -6.48 22.64 11.61
N PRO A 39 -5.23 23.09 11.39
CA PRO A 39 -4.12 22.21 11.04
C PRO A 39 -3.93 21.03 12.00
N THR A 40 -4.11 21.24 13.31
CA THR A 40 -3.99 20.18 14.32
C THR A 40 -5.01 19.07 14.09
N ILE A 41 -6.26 19.40 13.75
CA ILE A 41 -7.32 18.43 13.49
C ILE A 41 -6.99 17.62 12.24
N VAL A 42 -6.65 18.29 11.14
CA VAL A 42 -6.34 17.61 9.87
C VAL A 42 -5.10 16.73 10.02
N ASN A 43 -4.04 17.19 10.70
CA ASN A 43 -2.88 16.36 10.99
C ASN A 43 -3.24 15.12 11.82
N GLY A 44 -4.07 15.26 12.85
CA GLY A 44 -4.55 14.15 13.66
C GLY A 44 -5.36 13.14 12.84
N VAL A 45 -6.23 13.62 11.95
CA VAL A 45 -7.02 12.77 11.04
C VAL A 45 -6.12 12.05 10.03
N LEU A 46 -5.15 12.75 9.43
CA LEU A 46 -4.19 12.16 8.50
C LEU A 46 -3.40 11.05 9.17
N LEU A 47 -2.86 11.30 10.37
CA LEU A 47 -2.12 10.32 11.13
C LEU A 47 -2.98 9.09 11.44
N THR A 48 -4.22 9.30 11.86
CA THR A 48 -5.19 8.22 12.12
C THR A 48 -5.41 7.38 10.86
N ILE A 49 -5.69 8.02 9.71
CA ILE A 49 -5.89 7.32 8.44
C ILE A 49 -4.64 6.52 8.05
N MET A 50 -3.45 7.11 8.18
CA MET A 50 -2.18 6.44 7.85
C MET A 50 -1.95 5.20 8.73
N LEU A 51 -2.12 5.33 10.04
CA LEU A 51 -1.95 4.21 10.98
C LEU A 51 -2.97 3.12 10.72
N THR A 52 -4.24 3.47 10.54
CA THR A 52 -5.29 2.51 10.20
C THR A 52 -4.99 1.80 8.90
N LEU A 53 -4.60 2.53 7.85
CA LEU A 53 -4.29 1.94 6.55
C LEU A 53 -3.06 1.03 6.62
N ILE A 54 -2.02 1.42 7.35
CA ILE A 54 -0.82 0.59 7.52
C ILE A 54 -1.17 -0.69 8.26
N ILE A 55 -1.87 -0.61 9.39
CA ILE A 55 -2.21 -1.77 10.22
C ILE A 55 -3.21 -2.69 9.50
N ALA A 56 -4.37 -2.15 9.13
CA ALA A 56 -5.43 -2.92 8.49
C ALA A 56 -5.00 -3.41 7.10
N GLY A 57 -4.30 -2.58 6.33
CA GLY A 57 -3.76 -2.94 5.03
C GLY A 57 -2.73 -4.05 5.13
N THR A 58 -1.79 -3.98 6.08
CA THR A 58 -0.81 -5.05 6.30
C THR A 58 -1.49 -6.36 6.67
N ILE A 59 -2.42 -6.34 7.64
CA ILE A 59 -3.15 -7.55 8.08
C ILE A 59 -3.98 -8.13 6.93
N GLY A 60 -4.68 -7.27 6.19
CA GLY A 60 -5.52 -7.65 5.06
C GLY A 60 -4.70 -8.27 3.93
N ILE A 61 -3.63 -7.60 3.50
CA ILE A 61 -2.74 -8.10 2.44
C ILE A 61 -2.02 -9.37 2.89
N PHE A 62 -1.54 -9.46 4.13
CA PHE A 62 -0.93 -10.69 4.66
C PHE A 62 -1.90 -11.88 4.56
N SER A 63 -3.13 -11.69 5.03
CA SER A 63 -4.18 -12.71 4.98
C SER A 63 -4.52 -13.11 3.54
N LEU A 64 -4.57 -12.13 2.65
CA LEU A 64 -4.85 -12.35 1.23
C LEU A 64 -3.71 -13.09 0.54
N SER A 65 -2.46 -12.68 0.78
CA SER A 65 -1.24 -13.29 0.26
C SER A 65 -1.13 -14.74 0.70
N LYS A 66 -1.41 -15.05 1.97
CA LYS A 66 -1.46 -16.43 2.50
C LYS A 66 -2.44 -17.32 1.72
N LYS A 67 -3.57 -16.76 1.30
CA LYS A 67 -4.62 -17.49 0.57
C LYS A 67 -4.35 -17.55 -0.94
N TRP A 68 -3.86 -16.47 -1.53
CA TRP A 68 -3.86 -16.23 -2.98
C TRP A 68 -2.49 -16.35 -3.64
N LEU A 69 -1.41 -15.99 -2.95
CA LEU A 69 -0.06 -15.88 -3.51
C LEU A 69 0.81 -17.10 -3.23
N LYS A 70 0.26 -18.31 -3.47
CA LYS A 70 0.99 -19.56 -3.31
C LYS A 70 2.03 -19.72 -4.42
N GLY A 71 3.31 -19.55 -4.11
CA GLY A 71 4.41 -19.77 -5.05
C GLY A 71 5.69 -19.02 -4.68
N GLN A 72 6.84 -19.58 -5.04
CA GLN A 72 8.16 -19.04 -4.66
C GLN A 72 8.44 -17.63 -5.21
N ASN A 73 7.86 -17.28 -6.36
CA ASN A 73 8.13 -16.00 -7.03
C ASN A 73 7.01 -14.96 -6.86
N ALA A 74 5.97 -15.27 -6.08
CA ALA A 74 4.82 -14.38 -5.96
C ALA A 74 5.19 -13.02 -5.36
N GLY A 75 6.10 -13.01 -4.38
CA GLY A 75 6.62 -11.78 -3.78
C GLY A 75 7.37 -10.92 -4.80
N PHE A 76 8.24 -11.53 -5.60
CA PHE A 76 9.02 -10.83 -6.63
C PHE A 76 8.13 -10.13 -7.66
N TRP A 77 7.16 -10.86 -8.22
CA TRP A 77 6.24 -10.28 -9.20
C TRP A 77 5.39 -9.16 -8.60
N THR A 78 4.90 -9.33 -7.36
CA THR A 78 4.10 -8.30 -6.69
C THR A 78 4.93 -7.05 -6.37
N ALA A 79 6.20 -7.23 -6.00
CA ALA A 79 7.17 -6.16 -5.73
C ALA A 79 7.57 -5.35 -6.98
N ILE A 80 7.30 -5.87 -8.18
CA ILE A 80 7.47 -5.15 -9.45
C ILE A 80 6.16 -4.55 -9.92
N LEU A 81 5.07 -5.33 -9.90
CA LEU A 81 3.79 -4.96 -10.48
C LEU A 81 3.08 -3.82 -9.74
N TRP A 82 3.37 -3.57 -8.46
CA TRP A 82 2.78 -2.41 -7.77
C TRP A 82 3.22 -1.07 -8.38
N ILE A 83 4.42 -0.99 -8.98
CA ILE A 83 4.98 0.25 -9.56
C ILE A 83 4.10 0.79 -10.69
N PRO A 84 3.79 0.03 -11.77
CA PRO A 84 2.94 0.55 -12.84
C PRO A 84 1.55 0.96 -12.34
N TYR A 85 0.96 0.21 -11.40
CA TYR A 85 -0.32 0.61 -10.79
C TYR A 85 -0.21 1.91 -10.01
N PHE A 86 0.85 2.07 -9.20
CA PHE A 86 1.10 3.29 -8.44
C PHE A 86 1.28 4.50 -9.36
N LEU A 87 2.04 4.35 -10.45
CA LEU A 87 2.25 5.41 -11.44
C LEU A 87 0.95 5.78 -12.16
N ILE A 88 0.16 4.79 -12.59
CA ILE A 88 -1.14 5.01 -13.25
C ILE A 88 -2.09 5.75 -12.31
N PHE A 89 -2.22 5.30 -11.05
CA PHE A 89 -3.11 5.95 -10.09
C PHE A 89 -2.64 7.35 -9.72
N THR A 90 -1.33 7.56 -9.58
CA THR A 90 -0.76 8.89 -9.35
C THR A 90 -1.07 9.82 -10.53
N TYR A 91 -0.86 9.36 -11.77
CA TYR A 91 -1.19 10.12 -12.97
C TYR A 91 -2.69 10.44 -13.07
N LEU A 92 -3.56 9.48 -12.80
CA LEU A 92 -5.00 9.69 -12.79
C LEU A 92 -5.40 10.71 -11.71
N PHE A 93 -4.84 10.59 -10.50
CA PHE A 93 -5.15 11.50 -9.40
C PHE A 93 -4.74 12.94 -9.71
N THR A 94 -3.55 13.17 -10.25
CA THR A 94 -3.09 14.53 -10.61
C THR A 94 -3.87 15.13 -11.78
N ARG A 95 -4.42 14.30 -12.67
CA ARG A 95 -5.33 14.74 -13.74
C ARG A 95 -6.73 15.08 -13.23
N LEU A 96 -7.26 14.29 -12.29
CA LEU A 96 -8.58 14.52 -11.71
C LEU A 96 -8.59 15.68 -10.70
N PHE A 97 -7.49 15.87 -9.99
CA PHE A 97 -7.35 16.89 -8.94
C PHE A 97 -6.09 17.75 -9.17
N PRO A 98 -6.03 18.53 -10.26
CA PRO A 98 -4.86 19.35 -10.58
C PRO A 98 -4.63 20.44 -9.52
N THR A 99 -3.35 20.75 -9.26
CA THR A 99 -2.96 21.88 -8.41
C THR A 99 -3.07 23.17 -9.19
N THR A 100 -4.05 24.00 -8.83
CA THR A 100 -4.32 25.30 -9.46
C THR A 100 -3.91 26.49 -8.60
N ASN A 101 -3.76 26.29 -7.29
CA ASN A 101 -3.34 27.33 -6.36
C ASN A 101 -1.88 27.08 -5.93
N PRO A 102 -0.96 28.04 -6.14
CA PRO A 102 0.44 27.92 -5.71
C PRO A 102 0.61 27.67 -4.20
N GLY A 103 -0.33 28.16 -3.37
CA GLY A 103 -0.32 27.92 -1.92
C GLY A 103 -0.62 26.48 -1.51
N ASP A 104 -1.00 25.60 -2.44
CA ASP A 104 -1.16 24.16 -2.18
C ASP A 104 0.11 23.36 -2.46
N GLU A 105 1.17 23.98 -2.96
CA GLU A 105 2.37 23.25 -3.33
C GLU A 105 3.01 22.59 -2.10
N PRO A 106 3.28 21.27 -2.17
CA PRO A 106 3.91 20.59 -1.06
C PRO A 106 5.36 21.04 -0.89
N ASN A 107 5.87 20.95 0.33
CA ASN A 107 7.28 21.20 0.60
C ASN A 107 8.16 20.28 -0.28
N PRO A 108 9.11 20.83 -1.07
CA PRO A 108 9.98 20.04 -1.94
C PRO A 108 10.72 18.89 -1.22
N ALA A 109 11.06 19.06 0.06
CA ALA A 109 11.73 18.04 0.87
C ALA A 109 10.88 16.76 1.03
N LEU A 110 9.55 16.85 0.95
CA LEU A 110 8.67 15.68 0.99
C LEU A 110 8.94 14.72 -0.18
N GLY A 111 9.37 15.23 -1.34
CA GLY A 111 9.73 14.41 -2.48
C GLY A 111 10.87 13.43 -2.17
N LEU A 112 11.88 13.88 -1.41
CA LEU A 112 13.01 13.04 -0.99
C LEU A 112 12.58 11.97 0.04
N ILE A 113 11.69 12.34 0.95
CA ILE A 113 11.13 11.41 1.96
C ILE A 113 10.34 10.31 1.25
N PHE A 114 9.45 10.68 0.32
CA PHE A 114 8.68 9.68 -0.43
C PHE A 114 9.56 8.84 -1.34
N LEU A 115 10.57 9.41 -1.99
CA LEU A 115 11.50 8.64 -2.81
C LEU A 115 12.20 7.55 -1.98
N THR A 116 12.65 7.90 -0.78
CA THR A 116 13.27 6.94 0.16
C THR A 116 12.28 5.86 0.59
N GLY A 117 11.05 6.24 0.94
CA GLY A 117 10.00 5.30 1.31
C GLY A 117 9.60 4.36 0.17
N LEU A 118 9.45 4.89 -1.06
CA LEU A 118 9.12 4.13 -2.26
C LEU A 118 10.27 3.18 -2.65
N PHE A 119 11.52 3.56 -2.41
CA PHE A 119 12.67 2.69 -2.60
C PHE A 119 12.68 1.52 -1.60
N ALA A 120 12.30 1.77 -0.34
CA ALA A 120 12.18 0.72 0.68
C ALA A 120 10.95 -0.18 0.49
N TYR A 121 9.91 0.30 -0.20
CA TYR A 121 8.61 -0.37 -0.28
C TYR A 121 8.63 -1.77 -0.92
N PRO A 122 9.38 -2.05 -2.01
CA PRO A 122 9.53 -3.40 -2.55
C PRO A 122 10.05 -4.41 -1.52
N PHE A 123 10.95 -3.99 -0.62
CA PHE A 123 11.47 -4.87 0.43
C PHE A 123 10.39 -5.23 1.44
N TYR A 124 9.54 -4.27 1.82
CA TYR A 124 8.36 -4.52 2.64
C TYR A 124 7.41 -5.55 1.98
N ILE A 125 7.15 -5.42 0.67
CA ILE A 125 6.31 -6.37 -0.08
C ILE A 125 6.91 -7.78 -0.06
N LEU A 126 8.22 -7.89 -0.30
CA LEU A 126 8.94 -9.17 -0.30
C LEU A 126 8.87 -9.85 1.08
N ILE A 127 9.17 -9.11 2.14
CA ILE A 127 9.12 -9.62 3.52
C ILE A 127 7.71 -10.11 3.86
N LEU A 128 6.70 -9.28 3.61
CA LEU A 128 5.32 -9.63 3.97
C LEU A 128 4.82 -10.86 3.19
N THR A 129 5.15 -10.94 1.90
CA THR A 129 4.75 -12.08 1.06
C THR A 129 5.50 -13.35 1.45
N TYR A 130 6.77 -13.24 1.81
CA TYR A 130 7.56 -14.36 2.32
C TYR A 130 6.96 -14.91 3.62
N MET A 131 6.71 -14.04 4.61
CA MET A 131 6.09 -14.44 5.87
C MET A 131 4.73 -15.10 5.65
N ALA A 132 3.88 -14.53 4.78
CA ALA A 132 2.57 -15.10 4.48
C ALA A 132 2.67 -16.51 3.87
N ASN A 133 3.65 -16.73 3.00
CA ASN A 133 3.88 -18.04 2.38
C ASN A 133 4.44 -19.07 3.36
N THR A 134 5.35 -18.69 4.24
CA THR A 134 5.88 -19.56 5.29
C THR A 134 4.76 -20.01 6.24
N SER A 135 3.96 -19.06 6.73
CA SER A 135 2.81 -19.38 7.57
C SER A 135 1.71 -20.19 6.85
N ALA A 136 1.62 -20.11 5.52
CA ALA A 136 0.72 -20.97 4.74
C ALA A 136 1.19 -22.42 4.74
N ARG A 137 2.51 -22.64 4.59
CA ARG A 137 3.12 -23.98 4.54
C ARG A 137 3.03 -24.69 5.90
N GLU A 138 3.34 -23.99 6.98
CA GLU A 138 3.22 -24.51 8.36
C GLU A 138 1.79 -24.99 8.66
N ASN A 139 0.77 -24.20 8.28
CA ASN A 139 -0.62 -24.56 8.49
C ASN A 139 -1.04 -25.83 7.72
N VAL A 140 -0.48 -26.05 6.52
CA VAL A 140 -0.76 -27.26 5.74
C VAL A 140 -0.11 -28.47 6.40
N GLN A 141 1.14 -28.34 6.85
CA GLN A 141 1.87 -29.41 7.53
C GLN A 141 1.25 -29.77 8.89
N ALA A 142 0.70 -28.80 9.62
CA ALA A 142 -0.02 -29.05 10.87
C ALA A 142 -1.29 -29.88 10.63
N LYS A 143 -2.07 -29.53 9.61
CA LYS A 143 -3.30 -30.28 9.24
C LYS A 143 -3.03 -31.70 8.78
N SER A 144 -1.92 -31.95 8.07
CA SER A 144 -1.57 -33.31 7.64
C SER A 144 -1.14 -34.23 8.78
N LYS A 145 -0.76 -33.68 9.94
CA LYS A 145 -0.35 -34.44 11.13
C LYS A 145 -1.51 -34.76 12.09
N THR A 146 -2.69 -34.20 11.87
CA THR A 146 -3.87 -34.48 12.72
C THR A 146 -4.60 -35.69 12.14
N PRO A 147 -4.63 -36.86 12.82
CA PRO A 147 -5.38 -38.01 12.33
C PRO A 147 -6.87 -37.65 12.28
N THR A 148 -7.51 -37.83 11.11
CA THR A 148 -8.97 -37.80 10.97
C THR A 148 -9.54 -38.98 11.77
N ILE A 149 -10.21 -38.67 12.88
CA ILE A 149 -11.04 -39.60 13.66
C ILE A 149 -12.41 -39.69 13.02
#